data_AF-A0A1Y4WJT6-F1
#
_entry.id   AF-A0A1Y4WJT6-F1
#
_cell.length_a   1.000
_cell.length_b   1.000
_cell.length_c   1.000
_cell.angle_alpha   90.00
_cell.angle_beta   90.00
_cell.angle_gamma   90.00
#
_symmetry.space_group_name_H-M   'P 1'
#
loop_
_entity.id
_entity.type
_entity.pdbx_description
1 polymer ?
#
loop_
_entity_poly.entity_id
_entity_poly.type
_entity_poly.pdbx_seq_one_letter_code
_entity_poly.pdbx_strand_id
1 'polypeptide(L)' 'MKTMKRLDKERRKLEKVGFSGQTLERAMELLERTNASILSELLVKMVTRQEKTPSMALYEMETKTRELEAKLGLSPKDPF' A
#
# COMPACT_ATOMS: atom_id res chain seq x y z
N MET A 1 -8.84 4.58 16.87
CA MET A 1 -8.02 5.30 15.86
C MET A 1 -6.62 5.67 16.37
N LYS A 2 -5.78 4.71 16.80
CA LYS A 2 -4.40 5.00 17.28
C LYS A 2 -3.30 4.70 16.24
N THR A 3 -3.60 3.94 15.17
CA THR A 3 -2.62 3.49 14.17
C THR A 3 -2.30 4.57 13.12
N MET A 4 -3.29 5.33 12.65
CA MET A 4 -3.11 6.35 11.60
C MET A 4 -2.06 7.42 11.93
N LYS A 5 -1.89 7.80 13.21
CA LYS A 5 -0.87 8.79 13.62
C LYS A 5 0.57 8.38 13.27
N ARG A 6 0.85 7.09 13.09
CA ARG A 6 2.19 6.61 12.72
C ARG A 6 2.48 6.73 11.22
N LEU A 7 1.43 6.76 10.39
CA LEU A 7 1.55 6.75 8.93
C LEU A 7 1.28 8.13 8.29
N ASP A 8 1.16 9.19 9.08
CA ASP A 8 0.91 10.54 8.57
C ASP A 8 1.99 10.99 7.57
N LYS A 9 3.24 10.56 7.78
CA LYS A 9 4.35 10.87 6.87
C LYS A 9 4.19 10.12 5.54
N GLU A 10 3.85 8.84 5.61
CA GLU A 10 3.62 7.96 4.47
C GLU A 10 2.43 8.43 3.65
N ARG A 11 1.32 8.79 4.30
CA ARG A 11 0.13 9.39 3.67
C ARG A 11 0.51 10.61 2.83
N ARG A 12 1.23 11.57 3.43
CA ARG A 12 1.68 12.79 2.74
C ARG A 12 2.59 12.50 1.55
N LYS A 13 3.44 11.46 1.63
CA LYS A 13 4.27 11.03 0.49
C LYS A 13 3.43 10.51 -0.66
N LEU A 14 2.42 9.68 -0.35
CA LEU A 14 1.52 9.10 -1.35
C LEU A 14 0.65 10.18 -2.01
N GLU A 15 0.09 11.11 -1.23
CA GLU A 15 -0.67 12.26 -1.74
C GLU A 15 0.15 13.10 -2.73
N LYS A 16 1.43 13.36 -2.43
CA LYS A 16 2.33 14.12 -3.30
C LYS A 16 2.58 13.49 -4.67
N VAL A 17 2.43 12.18 -4.80
CA VAL A 17 2.63 11.46 -6.07
C VAL A 17 1.29 11.08 -6.72
N GLY A 18 0.17 11.65 -6.26
CA GLY A 18 -1.13 11.54 -6.91
C GLY A 18 -2.05 10.45 -6.34
N PHE A 19 -1.68 9.76 -5.25
CA PHE A 19 -2.66 8.93 -4.55
C PHE A 19 -3.72 9.83 -3.91
N SER A 20 -4.99 9.54 -4.18
CA SER A 20 -6.13 10.26 -3.62
C SER A 20 -7.37 9.35 -3.59
N GLY A 21 -8.39 9.76 -2.85
CA GLY A 21 -9.66 9.02 -2.71
C GLY A 21 -9.44 7.56 -2.32
N GLN A 22 -10.20 6.66 -2.98
CA GLN A 22 -10.16 5.22 -2.69
C GLN A 22 -8.75 4.60 -2.86
N THR A 23 -7.96 5.07 -3.81
CA THR A 23 -6.59 4.53 -4.03
C THR A 23 -5.67 4.87 -2.86
N LEU A 24 -5.83 6.07 -2.26
CA LEU A 24 -5.08 6.44 -1.06
C LEU A 24 -5.54 5.64 0.16
N GLU A 25 -6.85 5.52 0.36
CA GLU A 25 -7.43 4.75 1.48
C GLU A 25 -6.92 3.30 1.47
N ARG A 26 -6.99 2.62 0.32
CA ARG A 26 -6.50 1.25 0.18
C ARG A 26 -4.99 1.12 0.33
N ALA A 27 -4.22 2.10 -0.18
CA ALA A 27 -2.78 2.10 0.04
C ALA A 27 -2.45 2.22 1.54
N MET A 28 -3.17 3.05 2.29
CA MET A 28 -2.99 3.19 3.73
C MET A 28 -3.38 1.92 4.49
N GLU A 29 -4.50 1.27 4.13
CA GLU A 29 -4.88 -0.04 4.69
C GLU A 29 -3.82 -1.11 4.45
N LEU A 30 -3.23 -1.13 3.24
CA LEU A 30 -2.13 -2.03 2.90
C LEU A 30 -0.89 -1.76 3.77
N LEU A 31 -0.53 -0.51 4.00
CA LEU A 31 0.59 -0.13 4.88
C LEU A 31 0.31 -0.51 6.35
N GLU A 32 -0.92 -0.31 6.83
CA GLU A 32 -1.32 -0.66 8.19
C GLU A 32 -1.29 -2.18 8.40
N ARG A 33 -1.88 -2.97 7.50
CA ARG A 33 -1.97 -4.43 7.66
C ARG A 33 -0.61 -5.13 7.60
N THR A 34 0.31 -4.57 6.83
CA THR A 34 1.66 -5.13 6.67
C THR A 34 2.67 -4.53 7.66
N ASN A 35 2.28 -3.52 8.43
CA ASN A 35 3.17 -2.71 9.29
C ASN A 35 4.43 -2.23 8.55
N ALA A 36 4.33 -2.00 7.23
CA ALA A 36 5.48 -1.88 6.34
C ALA A 36 5.59 -0.48 5.73
N SER A 37 6.28 0.42 6.44
CA SER A 37 6.63 1.75 5.91
C SER A 37 7.39 1.71 4.58
N ILE A 38 8.13 0.63 4.32
CA ILE A 38 8.85 0.38 3.06
C ILE A 38 7.91 0.28 1.84
N LEU A 39 6.66 -0.14 2.02
CA LEU A 39 5.68 -0.18 0.93
C LEU A 39 5.37 1.21 0.39
N SER A 40 5.37 2.24 1.25
CA SER A 40 5.18 3.63 0.81
C SER A 40 6.26 4.07 -0.17
N GLU A 41 7.51 3.65 0.05
CA GLU A 41 8.64 4.02 -0.80
C GLU A 41 8.61 3.27 -2.13
N LEU A 42 8.17 2.00 -2.12
CA LEU A 42 7.96 1.21 -3.32
C LEU A 42 6.85 1.81 -4.19
N LEU A 43 5.70 2.15 -3.58
CA LEU A 43 4.59 2.79 -4.29
C LEU A 43 5.02 4.14 -4.90
N VAL A 44 5.74 4.97 -4.15
CA VAL A 44 6.31 6.23 -4.65
C VAL A 44 7.26 5.98 -5.81
N LYS A 45 8.15 4.99 -5.72
CA LYS A 45 9.09 4.65 -6.79
C LYS A 45 8.36 4.18 -8.05
N MET A 46 7.32 3.36 -7.91
CA MET A 46 6.55 2.88 -9.06
C MET A 46 5.87 4.03 -9.81
N VAL A 47 5.28 4.99 -9.09
CA VAL A 47 4.64 6.13 -9.74
C VAL A 47 5.66 7.10 -10.34
N THR A 48 6.72 7.42 -9.62
CA THR A 48 7.68 8.47 -10.03
C THR A 48 8.78 8.00 -10.98
N ARG A 49 9.11 6.70 -10.99
CA ARG A 49 10.24 6.15 -11.77
C ARG A 49 9.82 5.11 -12.80
N GLN A 50 8.69 4.45 -12.61
CA GLN A 50 8.16 3.47 -13.56
C GLN A 50 6.93 3.99 -14.30
N GLU A 51 6.58 5.27 -14.11
CA GLU A 51 5.49 5.96 -14.78
C GLU A 51 4.13 5.27 -14.65
N LYS A 52 3.96 4.48 -13.58
CA LYS A 52 2.70 3.81 -13.27
C LYS A 52 1.72 4.82 -12.69
N THR A 53 0.44 4.65 -13.01
CA THR A 53 -0.60 5.35 -12.27
C THR A 53 -0.62 4.84 -10.81
N PRO A 54 -1.11 5.66 -9.85
CA PRO A 54 -1.30 5.22 -8.48
C PRO A 54 -2.10 3.92 -8.35
N SER A 55 -3.14 3.73 -9.19
CA SER A 55 -3.95 2.51 -9.19
C SER A 55 -3.19 1.28 -9.68
N MET A 56 -2.37 1.41 -10.72
CA MET A 56 -1.51 0.33 -11.20
C MET A 56 -0.45 -0.06 -10.17
N ALA A 57 0.18 0.94 -9.54
CA ALA A 57 1.16 0.71 -8.48
C ALA A 57 0.55 -0.03 -7.28
N LEU A 58 -0.64 0.40 -6.84
CA LEU A 58 -1.36 -0.24 -5.75
C LEU A 58 -1.73 -1.69 -6.09
N TYR A 59 -2.36 -1.92 -7.26
CA TYR A 59 -2.80 -3.25 -7.68
C TYR A 59 -1.66 -4.27 -7.70
N GLU A 60 -0.51 -3.89 -8.26
CA GLU A 60 0.65 -4.77 -8.32
C GLU A 60 1.21 -5.07 -6.92
N MET A 61 1.23 -4.08 -6.02
CA MET A 61 1.70 -4.29 -4.64
C MET A 61 0.73 -5.15 -3.83
N GLU A 62 -0.58 -4.97 -4.00
CA GLU A 62 -1.59 -5.85 -3.40
C GLU A 62 -1.44 -7.29 -3.88
N THR A 63 -1.25 -7.48 -5.19
CA THR A 63 -1.06 -8.80 -5.81
C THR A 63 0.20 -9.49 -5.27
N LYS A 64 1.35 -8.79 -5.29
CA LYS A 64 2.61 -9.34 -4.76
C LYS A 64 2.54 -9.66 -3.28
N THR A 65 1.87 -8.82 -2.49
CA THR A 65 1.68 -9.04 -1.06
C THR A 65 0.86 -10.32 -0.83
N ARG A 66 -0.25 -10.48 -1.56
CA ARG A 66 -1.09 -11.69 -1.48
C ARG A 66 -0.35 -12.95 -1.92
N GLU A 67 0.45 -12.88 -2.99
CA GLU A 67 1.27 -14.01 -3.44
C GLU A 67 2.31 -14.42 -2.40
N LEU A 68 2.94 -13.45 -1.74
CA LEU A 68 3.92 -13.70 -0.68
C LEU A 68 3.25 -14.31 0.55
N GLU A 69 2.12 -13.74 0.98
CA GLU A 69 1.27 -14.28 2.05
C GLU A 69 0.89 -15.74 1.78
N ALA A 70 0.40 -16.04 0.57
CA ALA A 70 0.04 -17.40 0.16
C ALA A 70 1.25 -18.36 0.19
N LYS A 71 2.41 -17.93 -0.32
CA LYS A 71 3.65 -18.73 -0.29
C LYS A 71 4.14 -19.04 1.13
N LEU A 72 3.88 -18.13 2.07
CA LEU A 72 4.25 -18.29 3.48
C LEU A 72 3.17 -19.04 4.30
N GLY A 73 2.07 -19.48 3.66
CA GLY A 73 0.95 -20.10 4.36
C GLY A 73 0.16 -19.12 5.24
N LEU A 74 0.39 -17.82 5.08
CA LEU A 74 -0.28 -16.72 5.77
C LEU A 74 -1.52 -16.32 4.97
N SER A 75 -2.40 -17.26 4.64
CA SER A 75 -3.62 -16.95 3.90
C SER A 75 -4.43 -15.90 4.67
N PRO A 76 -5.07 -14.92 4.00
CA PRO A 76 -6.06 -14.07 4.64
C PRO A 76 -7.08 -14.97 5.34
N LYS A 77 -7.39 -14.68 6.62
CA LYS A 77 -8.62 -15.21 7.20
C LYS A 77 -9.75 -14.67 6.35
N ASP A 78 -10.57 -15.56 5.80
CA ASP A 78 -11.75 -15.18 5.04
C ASP A 78 -12.51 -14.06 5.76
N PRO A 79 -12.87 -12.96 5.09
CA PRO A 79 -13.85 -12.04 5.63
C PRO A 79 -15.20 -12.77 5.61
N PHE A 80 -15.64 -13.23 6.79
CA PHE A 80 -17.05 -13.55 7.03
C PHE A 80 -17.89 -12.29 6.98
#